data_AF-A0A1V5XZ45-F1
#
_entry.id   AF-A0A1V5XZ45-F1
#
_cell.length_a   1.000
_cell.length_b   1.000
_cell.length_c   1.000
_cell.angle_alpha   90.00
_cell.angle_beta   90.00
_cell.angle_gamma   90.00
#
_symmetry.space_group_name_H-M   'P 1'
#
loop_
_entity.id
_entity.type
_entity.pdbx_description
1 polymer ?
#
loop_
_entity_poly.entity_id
_entity_poly.type
_entity_poly.pdbx_seq_one_letter_code
_entity_poly.pdbx_strand_id
1 'polypeptide(L)'
;MKKYFTAISRFTGRHSRLFAALGIFLLFIIYQSNARFIAGSDVYPARFVPISLVTEFNYDMDEFLFLRNNDPKNWAPGAKYYPVSPGKPYSDKCISNSPTLIATLLAPFYIIPFGIMKISPQHYLVFYMDKMFASLFAAFSALFLFYALRQKRSPRGASLLIAIAYALGTGTWVHSSQSLWQHGPSQCFLALSLWLWLRSHRYNKGYFWCGLAVGIAVAARPSNSLWAMMLFADILLLRHGRRLLRIIRAVLVNAARNREGRAYRCLRLLLAHERPIFYYILGGLPSFLFVAIYNWSYFGAPWVTAYNFLGTGLESTLKWKRMPAGILGILFSPSLGLFPNAPFYLFLPVSIWIALWRPLGAPRRHVILPILFIGANIILYSSRIHGWWGGWSYTYRYLTDILPFFSFLLFALWRVRIPFTRKAKSKIIPYLYFIYRFSLWSVFGLMALWGIAVQAFGAFIWSGQFYYQWKEINQPLVIDFKNHAPGTIFDKPSPLWSLDEKKHLIRSELRYFKWDWANIKKNSKKWVTTPKKVYNDLFVKKHIKYGRYAPIILGIGEP
;
A
#
# COMPACT_ATOMS: atom_id res chain seq x y z
N MET A 1 8.96 -25.86 -19.71
CA MET A 1 8.00 -24.74 -19.65
C MET A 1 6.57 -25.17 -19.95
N LYS A 2 6.32 -26.04 -20.96
CA LYS A 2 5.00 -26.63 -21.27
C LYS A 2 4.20 -27.07 -20.03
N LYS A 3 4.72 -27.96 -19.15
CA LYS A 3 4.02 -28.41 -17.91
C LYS A 3 3.67 -27.29 -16.90
N TYR A 4 4.43 -26.19 -16.86
CA TYR A 4 4.16 -25.03 -16.00
C TYR A 4 2.97 -24.23 -16.56
N PHE A 5 2.98 -23.98 -17.87
CA PHE A 5 1.83 -23.44 -18.59
C PHE A 5 0.62 -24.38 -18.53
N THR A 6 0.80 -25.71 -18.49
CA THR A 6 -0.30 -26.68 -18.31
C THR A 6 -0.91 -26.65 -16.90
N ALA A 7 -0.12 -26.31 -15.87
CA ALA A 7 -0.62 -26.15 -14.50
C ALA A 7 -1.31 -24.80 -14.29
N ILE A 8 -0.87 -23.75 -14.99
CA ILE A 8 -1.63 -22.51 -15.17
C ILE A 8 -2.92 -22.86 -15.95
N SER A 9 -2.82 -23.69 -17.01
CA SER A 9 -3.94 -23.98 -17.90
C SER A 9 -5.07 -24.82 -17.32
N ARG A 10 -4.82 -25.57 -16.23
CA ARG A 10 -5.90 -26.20 -15.44
C ARG A 10 -6.85 -25.19 -14.78
N PHE A 11 -6.48 -23.92 -14.71
CA PHE A 11 -7.34 -22.77 -14.39
C PHE A 11 -7.58 -21.88 -15.63
N THR A 12 -7.30 -22.35 -16.84
CA THR A 12 -7.54 -21.62 -18.09
C THR A 12 -8.37 -22.43 -19.09
N GLY A 13 -9.41 -23.10 -18.62
CA GLY A 13 -10.55 -23.32 -19.51
C GLY A 13 -11.04 -21.96 -20.03
N ARG A 14 -11.64 -21.91 -21.23
CA ARG A 14 -12.16 -20.67 -21.85
C ARG A 14 -12.97 -19.84 -20.84
N HIS A 15 -13.83 -20.49 -20.06
CA HIS A 15 -14.64 -19.86 -19.01
C HIS A 15 -13.83 -19.18 -17.90
N SER A 16 -12.67 -19.71 -17.53
CA SER A 16 -11.84 -19.11 -16.46
C SER A 16 -10.99 -17.94 -16.95
N ARG A 17 -10.63 -17.91 -18.24
CA ARG A 17 -10.01 -16.73 -18.86
C ARG A 17 -11.04 -15.61 -19.01
N LEU A 18 -12.24 -15.95 -19.47
CA LEU A 18 -13.34 -15.00 -19.59
C LEU A 18 -13.72 -14.42 -18.22
N PHE A 19 -13.84 -15.25 -17.17
CA PHE A 19 -14.07 -14.79 -15.81
C PHE A 19 -13.01 -13.79 -15.32
N ALA A 20 -11.74 -14.08 -15.58
CA ALA A 20 -10.64 -13.19 -15.19
C ALA A 20 -10.69 -11.85 -15.93
N ALA A 21 -10.90 -11.90 -17.25
CA ALA A 21 -11.02 -10.70 -18.09
C ALA A 21 -12.22 -9.84 -17.68
N LEU A 22 -13.39 -10.45 -17.48
CA LEU A 22 -14.59 -9.76 -17.01
C LEU A 22 -14.38 -9.17 -15.61
N GLY A 23 -13.74 -9.91 -14.69
CA GLY A 23 -13.44 -9.41 -13.35
C GLY A 23 -12.51 -8.20 -13.37
N ILE A 24 -11.44 -8.24 -14.16
CA ILE A 24 -10.55 -7.08 -14.35
C ILE A 24 -11.33 -5.92 -14.96
N PHE A 25 -12.09 -6.17 -16.02
CA PHE A 25 -12.85 -5.14 -16.72
C PHE A 25 -13.85 -4.45 -15.81
N LEU A 26 -14.65 -5.20 -15.05
CA LEU A 26 -15.62 -4.65 -14.11
C LEU A 26 -14.94 -3.81 -13.01
N LEU A 27 -13.85 -4.31 -12.42
CA LEU A 27 -13.09 -3.53 -11.42
C LEU A 27 -12.47 -2.27 -12.04
N PHE A 28 -11.93 -2.37 -13.25
CA PHE A 28 -11.39 -1.24 -13.99
C PHE A 28 -12.46 -0.16 -14.21
N ILE A 29 -13.65 -0.52 -14.69
CA ILE A 29 -14.76 0.43 -14.86
C ILE A 29 -15.16 1.07 -13.53
N ILE A 30 -15.27 0.29 -12.45
CA ILE A 30 -15.57 0.84 -11.11
C ILE A 30 -14.49 1.82 -10.67
N TYR A 31 -13.22 1.51 -10.88
CA TYR A 31 -12.12 2.41 -10.50
C TYR A 31 -12.05 3.68 -11.36
N GLN A 32 -12.46 3.59 -12.63
CA GLN A 32 -12.55 4.75 -13.53
C GLN A 32 -13.83 5.57 -13.33
N SER A 33 -14.82 5.08 -12.61
CA SER A 33 -16.17 5.69 -12.52
C SER A 33 -16.22 7.10 -11.94
N ASN A 34 -15.18 7.53 -11.22
CA ASN A 34 -15.08 8.90 -10.72
C ASN A 34 -14.50 9.90 -11.73
N ALA A 35 -14.06 9.42 -12.90
CA ALA A 35 -13.50 10.19 -14.02
C ALA A 35 -12.44 11.23 -13.63
N ARG A 36 -11.77 11.01 -12.48
CA ARG A 36 -10.81 11.96 -11.90
C ARG A 36 -9.52 11.25 -11.52
N PHE A 37 -8.42 11.98 -11.65
CA PHE A 37 -7.17 11.63 -11.00
C PHE A 37 -7.07 12.37 -9.66
N ILE A 38 -6.22 11.88 -8.76
CA ILE A 38 -5.95 12.57 -7.51
C ILE A 38 -4.55 13.16 -7.59
N ALA A 39 -4.46 14.49 -7.55
CA ALA A 39 -3.18 15.17 -7.60
C ALA A 39 -2.29 14.80 -6.41
N GLY A 40 -1.05 14.45 -6.70
CA GLY A 40 -0.02 14.21 -5.70
C GLY A 40 1.34 14.45 -6.34
N SER A 41 2.20 15.19 -5.67
CA SER A 41 3.52 15.49 -6.22
C SER A 41 4.35 14.19 -6.37
N ASP A 42 4.16 13.23 -5.45
CA ASP A 42 4.75 11.88 -5.48
C ASP A 42 4.47 11.04 -6.75
N VAL A 43 3.48 11.38 -7.59
CA VAL A 43 3.21 10.63 -8.84
C VAL A 43 3.95 11.15 -10.06
N TYR A 44 4.54 12.35 -10.00
CA TYR A 44 5.17 12.95 -11.17
C TYR A 44 6.23 12.07 -11.82
N PRO A 45 7.14 11.41 -11.08
CA PRO A 45 8.11 10.55 -11.74
C PRO A 45 7.47 9.37 -12.47
N ALA A 46 6.47 8.72 -11.88
CA ALA A 46 5.78 7.61 -12.53
C ALA A 46 5.01 8.03 -13.80
N ARG A 47 4.63 9.31 -13.88
CA ARG A 47 3.83 9.90 -14.94
C ARG A 47 4.69 10.46 -16.09
N PHE A 48 5.80 11.14 -15.78
CA PHE A 48 6.59 11.91 -16.76
C PHE A 48 7.87 11.21 -17.21
N VAL A 49 8.49 10.35 -16.39
CA VAL A 49 9.64 9.53 -16.83
C VAL A 49 9.32 8.68 -18.07
N PRO A 50 8.13 8.07 -18.24
CA PRO A 50 7.80 7.35 -19.47
C PRO A 50 7.80 8.24 -20.71
N ILE A 51 7.51 9.54 -20.57
CA ILE A 51 7.49 10.51 -21.67
C ILE A 51 8.93 10.86 -22.03
N SER A 52 9.73 11.28 -21.05
CA SER A 52 11.18 11.54 -21.20
C SER A 52 11.90 10.37 -21.87
N LEU A 53 11.62 9.12 -21.45
CA LEU A 53 12.21 7.92 -22.05
C LEU A 53 11.90 7.75 -23.54
N VAL A 54 10.72 8.16 -24.01
CA VAL A 54 10.33 7.99 -25.42
C VAL A 54 10.65 9.21 -26.28
N THR A 55 10.86 10.38 -25.68
CA THR A 55 11.20 11.63 -26.39
C THR A 55 12.71 11.88 -26.43
N GLU A 56 13.42 11.58 -25.35
CA GLU A 56 14.84 11.94 -25.16
C GLU A 56 15.74 10.75 -24.74
N PHE A 57 15.17 9.58 -24.47
CA PHE A 57 15.91 8.37 -24.08
C PHE A 57 16.74 8.50 -22.79
N ASN A 58 16.33 9.38 -21.88
CA ASN A 58 16.93 9.64 -20.57
C ASN A 58 15.89 9.46 -19.44
N TYR A 59 16.31 9.67 -18.19
CA TYR A 59 15.44 9.63 -17.00
C TYR A 59 15.37 10.98 -16.26
N ASP A 60 16.10 12.00 -16.74
CA ASP A 60 15.93 13.35 -16.24
C ASP A 60 14.62 13.93 -16.78
N MET A 61 14.10 14.92 -16.06
CA MET A 61 12.81 15.56 -16.29
C MET A 61 13.00 17.07 -16.43
N ASP A 62 14.16 17.50 -16.93
CA ASP A 62 14.58 18.90 -17.01
C ASP A 62 13.87 19.66 -18.13
N GLU A 63 13.36 18.96 -19.15
CA GLU A 63 12.51 19.47 -20.21
C GLU A 63 11.12 19.90 -19.73
N PHE A 64 10.64 19.32 -18.62
CA PHE A 64 9.33 19.63 -18.06
C PHE A 64 9.36 20.86 -17.14
N LEU A 65 9.80 22.01 -17.66
CA LEU A 65 9.91 23.29 -16.91
C LEU A 65 8.60 23.74 -16.25
N PHE A 66 7.45 23.33 -16.78
CA PHE A 66 6.15 23.61 -16.16
C PHE A 66 5.96 22.92 -14.80
N LEU A 67 6.66 21.81 -14.55
CA LEU A 67 6.69 21.17 -13.23
C LEU A 67 7.45 22.03 -12.21
N ARG A 68 8.41 22.85 -12.67
CA ARG A 68 9.15 23.83 -11.86
C ARG A 68 8.30 25.08 -11.59
N ASN A 69 7.66 25.62 -12.62
CA ASN A 69 6.95 26.90 -12.53
C ASN A 69 5.63 26.82 -11.74
N ASN A 70 4.96 25.65 -11.72
CA ASN A 70 3.71 25.44 -10.99
C ASN A 70 3.91 24.92 -9.56
N ASP A 71 5.15 24.85 -9.09
CA ASP A 71 5.50 24.40 -7.75
C ASP A 71 6.35 25.43 -6.99
N PRO A 72 5.73 26.55 -6.56
CA PRO A 72 6.42 27.65 -5.88
C PRO A 72 7.02 27.25 -4.51
N LYS A 73 6.84 26.00 -4.06
CA LYS A 73 7.35 25.48 -2.79
C LYS A 73 8.41 24.37 -2.95
N ASN A 74 8.81 24.00 -4.18
CA ASN A 74 9.73 22.88 -4.46
C ASN A 74 9.25 21.51 -3.89
N TRP A 75 7.94 21.25 -3.91
CA TRP A 75 7.28 20.01 -3.49
C TRP A 75 7.11 18.97 -4.62
N ALA A 76 7.25 19.37 -5.88
CA ALA A 76 7.29 18.54 -7.09
C ALA A 76 8.58 17.70 -7.03
N PRO A 77 8.50 16.39 -6.79
CA PRO A 77 9.66 15.57 -6.48
C PRO A 77 10.44 15.13 -7.73
N GLY A 78 10.26 15.85 -8.84
CA GLY A 78 11.20 15.89 -9.95
C GLY A 78 12.17 17.06 -9.84
N ALA A 79 11.74 18.21 -9.32
CA ALA A 79 12.50 19.47 -9.33
C ALA A 79 13.47 19.63 -8.14
N LYS A 80 14.09 18.55 -7.67
CA LYS A 80 15.20 18.66 -6.71
C LYS A 80 16.47 18.21 -7.38
N TYR A 81 17.33 19.18 -7.66
CA TYR A 81 18.72 18.91 -8.00
C TYR A 81 19.33 18.10 -6.88
N TYR A 82 19.86 16.93 -7.22
CA TYR A 82 20.62 16.12 -6.28
C TYR A 82 22.10 16.44 -6.47
N PRO A 83 22.87 16.57 -5.37
CA PRO A 83 24.31 16.71 -5.49
C PRO A 83 24.85 15.42 -6.14
N VAL A 84 25.72 15.58 -7.14
CA VAL A 84 26.29 14.45 -7.92
C VAL A 84 27.03 13.45 -7.00
N SER A 85 27.47 13.91 -5.82
CA SER A 85 28.02 13.14 -4.68
C SER A 85 28.00 14.02 -3.42
N PRO A 86 28.11 13.47 -2.20
CA PRO A 86 28.36 14.26 -1.00
C PRO A 86 29.59 15.17 -1.22
N GLY A 87 29.41 16.49 -1.14
CA GLY A 87 30.48 17.47 -1.38
C GLY A 87 30.71 17.89 -2.85
N LYS A 88 29.86 17.49 -3.80
CA LYS A 88 29.87 18.01 -5.18
C LYS A 88 28.70 18.97 -5.44
N PRO A 89 28.84 19.95 -6.37
CA PRO A 89 27.75 20.85 -6.72
C PRO A 89 26.53 20.09 -7.25
N TYR A 90 25.36 20.73 -7.13
CA TYR A 90 24.08 20.25 -7.66
C TYR A 90 24.21 19.92 -9.16
N SER A 91 23.69 18.78 -9.61
CA SER A 91 23.53 18.55 -11.05
C SER A 91 22.45 19.49 -11.59
N ASP A 92 22.59 20.05 -12.79
CA ASP A 92 21.51 20.79 -13.48
C ASP A 92 20.32 19.90 -13.92
N LYS A 93 20.35 18.61 -13.54
CA LYS A 93 19.37 17.60 -13.94
C LYS A 93 18.27 17.38 -12.90
N CYS A 94 17.03 17.35 -13.38
CA CYS A 94 15.79 17.12 -12.63
C CYS A 94 15.57 15.59 -12.50
N ILE A 95 16.03 14.95 -11.42
CA ILE A 95 16.01 13.48 -11.29
C ILE A 95 14.87 13.02 -10.38
N SER A 96 14.25 11.88 -10.72
CA SER A 96 13.19 11.26 -9.91
C SER A 96 13.66 10.94 -8.48
N ASN A 97 12.88 11.41 -7.50
CA ASN A 97 13.05 11.00 -6.10
C ASN A 97 12.48 9.61 -5.76
N SER A 98 11.76 9.00 -6.71
CA SER A 98 11.04 7.75 -6.55
C SER A 98 11.63 6.68 -7.47
N PRO A 99 11.41 5.39 -7.18
CA PRO A 99 11.88 4.33 -8.06
C PRO A 99 11.26 4.41 -9.47
N THR A 100 12.07 4.24 -10.51
CA THR A 100 11.72 4.47 -11.92
C THR A 100 11.40 3.21 -12.73
N LEU A 101 11.52 2.01 -12.13
CA LEU A 101 11.28 0.76 -12.87
C LEU A 101 9.85 0.69 -13.42
N ILE A 102 8.84 1.08 -12.63
CA ILE A 102 7.45 1.03 -13.09
C ILE A 102 7.23 1.99 -14.25
N ALA A 103 7.78 3.20 -14.20
CA ALA A 103 7.74 4.13 -15.32
C ALA A 103 8.36 3.52 -16.58
N THR A 104 9.51 2.86 -16.44
CA THR A 104 10.20 2.17 -17.54
C THR A 104 9.35 1.06 -18.14
N LEU A 105 8.67 0.27 -17.31
CA LEU A 105 7.77 -0.78 -17.78
C LEU A 105 6.53 -0.23 -18.51
N LEU A 106 6.14 1.01 -18.21
CA LEU A 106 5.03 1.68 -18.87
C LEU A 106 5.44 2.46 -20.13
N ALA A 107 6.71 2.81 -20.31
CA ALA A 107 7.21 3.58 -21.46
C ALA A 107 6.76 3.08 -22.84
N PRO A 108 6.66 1.77 -23.12
CA PRO A 108 6.14 1.29 -24.41
C PRO A 108 4.74 1.81 -24.76
N PHE A 109 3.89 2.07 -23.76
CA PHE A 109 2.53 2.61 -23.99
C PHE A 109 2.53 4.12 -24.28
N TYR A 110 3.65 4.81 -24.07
CA TYR A 110 3.82 6.23 -24.33
C TYR A 110 4.47 6.51 -25.69
N ILE A 111 5.04 5.49 -26.36
CA ILE A 111 5.71 5.62 -27.66
C ILE A 111 4.78 6.23 -28.72
N ILE A 112 3.55 5.73 -28.85
CA ILE A 112 2.61 6.24 -29.86
C ILE A 112 2.20 7.69 -29.56
N PRO A 113 1.61 8.02 -28.39
CA PRO A 113 1.10 9.37 -28.15
C PRO A 113 2.21 10.43 -28.05
N PHE A 114 3.33 10.14 -27.40
CA PHE A 114 4.36 11.16 -27.11
C PHE A 114 5.59 11.06 -28.02
N GLY A 115 5.97 9.86 -28.45
CA GLY A 115 7.10 9.67 -29.37
C GLY A 115 6.73 9.92 -30.84
N ILE A 116 5.65 9.30 -31.33
CA ILE A 116 5.23 9.35 -32.74
C ILE A 116 4.32 10.54 -33.01
N MET A 117 3.22 10.66 -32.26
CA MET A 117 2.24 11.74 -32.44
C MET A 117 2.70 13.07 -31.85
N LYS A 118 3.76 13.06 -31.04
CA LYS A 118 4.36 14.26 -30.40
C LYS A 118 3.34 15.10 -29.63
N ILE A 119 2.38 14.45 -28.97
CA ILE A 119 1.40 15.14 -28.12
C ILE A 119 2.15 15.86 -27.00
N SER A 120 1.74 17.10 -26.68
CA SER A 120 2.36 17.87 -25.59
C SER A 120 2.30 17.13 -24.25
N PRO A 121 3.39 17.08 -23.46
CA PRO A 121 3.38 16.53 -22.09
C PRO A 121 2.41 17.23 -21.13
N GLN A 122 1.92 18.41 -21.48
CA GLN A 122 0.91 19.16 -20.71
C GLN A 122 -0.53 18.75 -21.07
N HIS A 123 -0.70 17.95 -22.13
CA HIS A 123 -1.99 17.49 -22.60
C HIS A 123 -2.67 16.59 -21.54
N TYR A 124 -4.00 16.71 -21.44
CA TYR A 124 -4.80 15.98 -20.45
C TYR A 124 -4.65 14.45 -20.53
N LEU A 125 -4.29 13.93 -21.70
CA LEU A 125 -4.05 12.50 -21.97
C LEU A 125 -3.10 11.87 -20.93
N VAL A 126 -2.06 12.59 -20.51
CA VAL A 126 -1.09 12.13 -19.51
C VAL A 126 -1.80 11.73 -18.20
N PHE A 127 -2.77 12.54 -17.76
CA PHE A 127 -3.53 12.29 -16.53
C PHE A 127 -4.49 11.11 -16.67
N TYR A 128 -5.09 10.92 -17.86
CA TYR A 128 -5.92 9.76 -18.14
C TYR A 128 -5.09 8.47 -18.17
N MET A 129 -3.91 8.49 -18.78
CA MET A 129 -3.01 7.33 -18.81
C MET A 129 -2.52 6.97 -17.40
N ASP A 130 -2.16 7.96 -16.59
CA ASP A 130 -1.81 7.77 -15.17
C ASP A 130 -2.93 7.04 -14.41
N LYS A 131 -4.15 7.59 -14.45
CA LYS A 131 -5.33 7.01 -13.82
C LYS A 131 -5.65 5.61 -14.37
N MET A 132 -5.54 5.41 -15.69
CA MET A 132 -5.78 4.12 -16.35
C MET A 132 -4.83 3.04 -15.84
N PHE A 133 -3.52 3.29 -15.81
CA PHE A 133 -2.55 2.30 -15.35
C PHE A 133 -2.66 2.02 -13.85
N ALA A 134 -2.95 3.05 -13.04
CA ALA A 134 -3.24 2.86 -11.62
C ALA A 134 -4.43 1.90 -11.41
N SER A 135 -5.53 2.14 -12.11
CA SER A 135 -6.72 1.27 -12.07
C SER A 135 -6.43 -0.15 -12.54
N LEU A 136 -5.60 -0.32 -13.59
CA LEU A 136 -5.20 -1.65 -14.06
C LEU A 136 -4.36 -2.40 -13.01
N PHE A 137 -3.36 -1.76 -12.41
CA PHE A 137 -2.55 -2.39 -11.34
C PHE A 137 -3.43 -2.84 -10.16
N ALA A 138 -4.38 -2.00 -9.74
CA ALA A 138 -5.33 -2.33 -8.68
C ALA A 138 -6.27 -3.49 -9.07
N ALA A 139 -6.76 -3.54 -10.32
CA ALA A 139 -7.61 -4.63 -10.78
C ALA A 139 -6.83 -5.96 -10.86
N PHE A 140 -5.59 -5.93 -11.34
CA PHE A 140 -4.71 -7.10 -11.37
C PHE A 140 -4.35 -7.59 -9.96
N SER A 141 -4.12 -6.69 -8.99
CA SER A 141 -3.84 -7.07 -7.61
C SER A 141 -4.99 -7.89 -7.00
N ALA A 142 -6.25 -7.46 -7.25
CA ALA A 142 -7.45 -8.18 -6.82
C ALA A 142 -7.60 -9.55 -7.49
N LEU A 143 -7.29 -9.65 -8.79
CA LEU A 143 -7.31 -10.93 -9.50
C LEU A 143 -6.26 -11.91 -8.95
N PHE A 144 -5.02 -11.44 -8.73
CA PHE A 144 -3.96 -12.28 -8.17
C PHE A 144 -4.27 -12.71 -6.74
N LEU A 145 -4.84 -11.82 -5.92
CA LEU A 145 -5.37 -12.17 -4.61
C LEU A 145 -6.46 -13.23 -4.70
N PHE A 146 -7.44 -13.07 -5.60
CA PHE A 146 -8.47 -14.08 -5.81
C PHE A 146 -7.83 -15.44 -6.10
N TYR A 147 -6.85 -15.50 -6.99
CA TYR A 147 -6.17 -16.75 -7.27
C TYR A 147 -5.32 -17.28 -6.10
N ALA A 148 -4.74 -16.43 -5.25
CA ALA A 148 -4.09 -16.85 -4.01
C ALA A 148 -5.10 -17.46 -3.02
N LEU A 149 -6.29 -16.88 -2.91
CA LEU A 149 -7.41 -17.37 -2.08
C LEU A 149 -8.01 -18.69 -2.61
N ARG A 150 -7.85 -18.98 -3.90
CA ARG A 150 -8.26 -20.25 -4.55
C ARG A 150 -7.33 -21.42 -4.19
N GLN A 151 -7.04 -21.59 -2.90
CA GLN A 151 -6.33 -22.75 -2.36
C GLN A 151 -7.13 -24.05 -2.54
N LYS A 152 -6.47 -25.19 -2.34
CA LYS A 152 -7.09 -26.52 -2.42
C LYS A 152 -8.28 -26.58 -1.44
N ARG A 153 -9.49 -26.76 -1.97
CA ARG A 153 -10.78 -26.83 -1.24
C ARG A 153 -11.42 -25.51 -0.78
N SER A 154 -10.91 -24.33 -1.14
CA SER A 154 -11.65 -23.09 -0.83
C SER A 154 -12.93 -22.99 -1.68
N PRO A 155 -14.07 -22.55 -1.11
CA PRO A 155 -15.28 -22.25 -1.89
C PRO A 155 -15.05 -21.06 -2.83
N ARG A 156 -15.57 -21.13 -4.07
CA ARG A 156 -15.43 -20.03 -5.05
C ARG A 156 -16.06 -18.74 -4.54
N GLY A 157 -17.29 -18.82 -4.01
CA GLY A 157 -18.02 -17.66 -3.48
C GLY A 157 -17.29 -16.96 -2.34
N ALA A 158 -16.76 -17.70 -1.37
CA ALA A 158 -15.97 -17.12 -0.28
C ALA A 158 -14.69 -16.41 -0.78
N SER A 159 -13.95 -17.03 -1.70
CA SER A 159 -12.77 -16.39 -2.29
C SER A 159 -13.12 -15.13 -3.09
N LEU A 160 -14.25 -15.15 -3.82
CA LEU A 160 -14.72 -14.00 -4.58
C LEU A 160 -15.16 -12.86 -3.66
N LEU A 161 -15.92 -13.16 -2.62
CA LEU A 161 -16.39 -12.18 -1.64
C LEU A 161 -15.23 -11.49 -0.92
N ILE A 162 -14.21 -12.24 -0.48
CA ILE A 162 -13.00 -11.65 0.12
C ILE A 162 -12.23 -10.80 -0.89
N ALA A 163 -12.11 -11.25 -2.14
CA ALA A 163 -11.41 -10.48 -3.18
C ALA A 163 -12.16 -9.19 -3.54
N ILE A 164 -13.49 -9.19 -3.58
CA ILE A 164 -14.32 -7.99 -3.80
C ILE A 164 -14.24 -7.06 -2.58
N ALA A 165 -14.36 -7.59 -1.37
CA ALA A 165 -14.20 -6.81 -0.13
C ALA A 165 -12.82 -6.15 -0.06
N TYR A 166 -11.77 -6.85 -0.52
CA TYR A 166 -10.45 -6.27 -0.70
C TYR A 166 -10.43 -5.18 -1.77
N ALA A 167 -10.91 -5.47 -2.97
CA ALA A 167 -10.80 -4.60 -4.13
C ALA A 167 -11.55 -3.28 -3.95
N LEU A 168 -12.74 -3.34 -3.34
CA LEU A 168 -13.65 -2.22 -3.20
C LEU A 168 -13.74 -1.70 -1.76
N GLY A 169 -13.56 -2.56 -0.75
CA GLY A 169 -13.70 -2.19 0.66
C GLY A 169 -12.41 -1.74 1.34
N THR A 170 -11.33 -1.52 0.59
CA THR A 170 -10.06 -1.06 1.15
C THR A 170 -9.43 0.12 0.42
N GLY A 171 -8.30 0.60 0.97
CA GLY A 171 -7.39 1.56 0.33
C GLY A 171 -6.98 1.24 -1.11
N THR A 172 -7.23 0.02 -1.60
CA THR A 172 -7.08 -0.34 -3.02
C THR A 172 -7.90 0.56 -3.94
N TRP A 173 -9.15 0.89 -3.57
CA TRP A 173 -10.00 1.76 -4.38
C TRP A 173 -9.61 3.24 -4.22
N VAL A 174 -9.58 3.79 -3.01
CA VAL A 174 -9.34 5.24 -2.82
C VAL A 174 -7.88 5.66 -3.07
N HIS A 175 -6.90 4.76 -3.00
CA HIS A 175 -5.50 5.10 -3.27
C HIS A 175 -4.96 4.45 -4.52
N SER A 176 -4.87 3.12 -4.51
CA SER A 176 -4.05 2.39 -5.48
C SER A 176 -4.59 2.51 -6.90
N SER A 177 -5.91 2.69 -7.06
CA SER A 177 -6.55 2.85 -8.36
C SER A 177 -6.73 4.31 -8.80
N GLN A 178 -6.23 5.29 -8.04
CA GLN A 178 -6.49 6.70 -8.33
C GLN A 178 -5.37 7.41 -9.07
N SER A 179 -4.12 7.06 -8.79
CA SER A 179 -2.93 7.60 -9.48
C SER A 179 -1.75 6.64 -9.30
N LEU A 180 -0.73 6.74 -10.15
CA LEU A 180 0.47 5.89 -10.18
C LEU A 180 1.44 6.16 -9.03
N TRP A 181 0.93 6.23 -7.80
CA TRP A 181 1.79 6.12 -6.63
C TRP A 181 2.44 4.75 -6.57
N GLN A 182 3.59 4.68 -5.89
CA GLN A 182 4.32 3.42 -5.64
C GLN A 182 3.44 2.31 -5.02
N HIS A 183 2.38 2.68 -4.30
CA HIS A 183 1.43 1.77 -3.66
C HIS A 183 0.76 0.77 -4.62
N GLY A 184 0.21 1.24 -5.75
CA GLY A 184 -0.58 0.39 -6.65
C GLY A 184 0.24 -0.72 -7.33
N PRO A 185 1.35 -0.38 -8.00
CA PRO A 185 2.26 -1.38 -8.57
C PRO A 185 2.86 -2.31 -7.51
N SER A 186 3.30 -1.75 -6.36
CA SER A 186 3.77 -2.52 -5.20
C SER A 186 2.76 -3.59 -4.81
N GLN A 187 1.51 -3.19 -4.60
CA GLN A 187 0.40 -4.06 -4.21
C GLN A 187 0.11 -5.15 -5.25
N CYS A 188 0.12 -4.81 -6.54
CA CYS A 188 -0.08 -5.74 -7.65
C CYS A 188 0.98 -6.85 -7.68
N PHE A 189 2.26 -6.46 -7.67
CA PHE A 189 3.36 -7.41 -7.76
C PHE A 189 3.57 -8.20 -6.46
N LEU A 190 3.22 -7.64 -5.31
CA LEU A 190 3.13 -8.39 -4.05
C LEU A 190 2.05 -9.48 -4.12
N ALA A 191 0.83 -9.16 -4.57
CA ALA A 191 -0.24 -10.14 -4.73
C ALA A 191 0.14 -11.25 -5.74
N LEU A 192 0.79 -10.87 -6.85
CA LEU A 192 1.34 -11.81 -7.83
C LEU A 192 2.40 -12.73 -7.19
N SER A 193 3.35 -12.16 -6.44
CA SER A 193 4.40 -12.94 -5.76
C SER A 193 3.83 -13.93 -4.75
N LEU A 194 2.80 -13.54 -3.98
CA LEU A 194 2.09 -14.39 -3.03
C LEU A 194 1.43 -15.57 -3.74
N TRP A 195 0.66 -15.30 -4.80
CA TRP A 195 0.01 -16.35 -5.59
C TRP A 195 1.04 -17.31 -6.21
N LEU A 196 2.13 -16.79 -6.78
CA LEU A 196 3.19 -17.60 -7.37
C LEU A 196 3.91 -18.44 -6.33
N TRP A 197 4.29 -17.88 -5.18
CA TRP A 197 4.94 -18.62 -4.08
C TRP A 197 4.10 -19.82 -3.62
N LEU A 198 2.78 -19.63 -3.45
CA LEU A 198 1.86 -20.70 -3.07
C LEU A 198 1.81 -21.85 -4.09
N ARG A 199 2.12 -21.59 -5.37
CA ARG A 199 2.10 -22.59 -6.46
C ARG A 199 3.47 -23.17 -6.80
N SER A 200 4.54 -22.39 -6.67
CA SER A 200 5.92 -22.76 -7.01
C SER A 200 6.44 -23.95 -6.21
N HIS A 201 5.77 -24.24 -5.10
CA HIS A 201 5.97 -25.45 -4.32
C HIS A 201 5.88 -26.76 -5.12
N ARG A 202 5.17 -26.79 -6.26
CA ARG A 202 5.05 -27.97 -7.13
C ARG A 202 6.08 -28.02 -8.25
N TYR A 203 6.73 -26.89 -8.56
CA TYR A 203 7.61 -26.75 -9.72
C TYR A 203 8.74 -25.77 -9.42
N ASN A 204 9.98 -26.26 -9.33
CA ASN A 204 11.15 -25.43 -9.00
C ASN A 204 11.31 -24.20 -9.92
N LYS A 205 10.98 -24.31 -11.20
CA LYS A 205 11.04 -23.17 -12.15
C LYS A 205 10.02 -22.06 -11.87
N GLY A 206 8.96 -22.34 -11.10
CA GLY A 206 7.99 -21.31 -10.70
C GLY A 206 8.60 -20.25 -9.78
N TYR A 207 9.70 -20.58 -9.10
CA TYR A 207 10.41 -19.63 -8.26
C TYR A 207 11.06 -18.51 -9.06
N PHE A 208 11.37 -18.70 -10.34
CA PHE A 208 11.80 -17.63 -11.24
C PHE A 208 10.76 -16.52 -11.34
N TRP A 209 9.52 -16.88 -11.66
CA TRP A 209 8.43 -15.90 -11.75
C TRP A 209 8.11 -15.25 -10.40
N CYS A 210 8.25 -16.01 -9.31
CA CYS A 210 8.08 -15.47 -7.96
C CYS A 210 9.17 -14.44 -7.63
N GLY A 211 10.43 -14.74 -7.96
CA GLY A 211 11.58 -13.84 -7.82
C GLY A 211 11.44 -12.59 -8.67
N LEU A 212 10.98 -12.72 -9.92
CA LEU A 212 10.71 -11.59 -10.81
C LEU A 212 9.60 -10.70 -10.26
N ALA A 213 8.47 -11.28 -9.85
CA ALA A 213 7.36 -10.51 -9.29
C ALA A 213 7.77 -9.75 -8.03
N VAL A 214 8.45 -10.41 -7.08
CA VAL A 214 8.89 -9.71 -5.85
C VAL A 214 10.02 -8.71 -6.14
N GLY A 215 10.90 -8.99 -7.10
CA GLY A 215 11.92 -8.05 -7.56
C GLY A 215 11.31 -6.76 -8.10
N ILE A 216 10.27 -6.86 -8.94
CA ILE A 216 9.51 -5.71 -9.42
C ILE A 216 8.81 -5.00 -8.26
N ALA A 217 8.24 -5.74 -7.29
CA ALA A 217 7.63 -5.14 -6.11
C ALA A 217 8.65 -4.34 -5.27
N VAL A 218 9.88 -4.85 -5.08
CA VAL A 218 10.98 -4.16 -4.39
C VAL A 218 11.40 -2.91 -5.15
N ALA A 219 11.53 -3.02 -6.46
CA ALA A 219 11.87 -1.90 -7.32
C ALA A 219 10.73 -0.88 -7.48
N ALA A 220 9.48 -1.24 -7.21
CA ALA A 220 8.38 -0.28 -7.09
C ALA A 220 8.40 0.42 -5.73
N ARG A 221 8.77 -0.31 -4.67
CA ARG A 221 8.86 0.21 -3.30
C ARG A 221 9.88 -0.58 -2.45
N PRO A 222 10.99 0.04 -2.00
CA PRO A 222 12.06 -0.66 -1.30
C PRO A 222 11.65 -1.38 -0.02
N SER A 223 10.58 -0.94 0.66
CA SER A 223 10.02 -1.62 1.86
C SER A 223 9.61 -3.06 1.60
N ASN A 224 9.32 -3.42 0.35
CA ASN A 224 8.95 -4.78 -0.04
C ASN A 224 10.12 -5.77 0.02
N SER A 225 11.35 -5.28 0.23
CA SER A 225 12.53 -6.11 0.49
C SER A 225 12.31 -7.06 1.66
N LEU A 226 11.51 -6.67 2.67
CA LEU A 226 11.11 -7.54 3.77
C LEU A 226 10.45 -8.83 3.28
N TRP A 227 9.53 -8.75 2.31
CA TRP A 227 8.89 -9.95 1.73
C TRP A 227 9.89 -10.76 0.92
N ALA A 228 10.73 -10.08 0.13
CA ALA A 228 11.76 -10.75 -0.68
C ALA A 228 12.74 -11.56 0.20
N MET A 229 13.16 -11.00 1.33
CA MET A 229 14.04 -11.66 2.30
C MET A 229 13.32 -12.81 3.01
N MET A 230 12.05 -12.64 3.39
CA MET A 230 11.26 -13.71 4.00
C MET A 230 11.05 -14.90 3.05
N LEU A 231 10.82 -14.64 1.76
CA LEU A 231 10.73 -15.69 0.75
C LEU A 231 12.08 -16.36 0.52
N PHE A 232 13.17 -15.60 0.44
CA PHE A 232 14.52 -16.15 0.36
C PHE A 232 14.82 -17.10 1.53
N ALA A 233 14.53 -16.64 2.76
CA ALA A 233 14.69 -17.44 3.98
C ALA A 233 13.75 -18.66 4.01
N ASP A 234 12.52 -18.56 3.51
CA ASP A 234 11.61 -19.72 3.42
C ASP A 234 12.14 -20.81 2.48
N ILE A 235 12.64 -20.38 1.32
CA ILE A 235 13.17 -21.27 0.30
C ILE A 235 14.45 -21.95 0.81
N LEU A 236 15.35 -21.17 1.43
CA LEU A 236 16.65 -21.64 1.92
C LEU A 236 16.54 -22.44 3.23
N LEU A 237 15.84 -21.92 4.24
CA LEU A 237 15.89 -22.42 5.62
C LEU A 237 14.64 -23.21 6.03
N LEU A 238 13.44 -22.69 5.76
CA LEU A 238 12.21 -23.25 6.36
C LEU A 238 11.65 -24.45 5.62
N ARG A 239 11.93 -24.58 4.32
CA ARG A 239 11.56 -25.79 3.57
C ARG A 239 12.44 -26.98 3.89
N HIS A 240 13.70 -26.75 4.26
CA HIS A 240 14.71 -27.79 4.19
C HIS A 240 15.78 -27.78 5.28
N GLY A 241 15.73 -26.88 6.27
CA GLY A 241 16.83 -26.62 7.21
C GLY A 241 17.42 -27.85 7.90
N ARG A 242 16.58 -28.80 8.38
CA ARG A 242 17.09 -30.05 8.97
C ARG A 242 17.80 -30.95 7.96
N ARG A 243 17.42 -30.91 6.69
CA ARG A 243 18.03 -31.70 5.61
C ARG A 243 19.26 -30.99 5.04
N LEU A 244 19.24 -29.66 4.94
CA LEU A 244 20.37 -28.83 4.55
C LEU A 244 21.52 -28.98 5.54
N LEU A 245 21.25 -28.84 6.84
CA LEU A 245 22.27 -29.04 7.89
C LEU A 245 22.84 -30.47 7.86
N ARG A 246 22.00 -31.49 7.58
CA ARG A 246 22.48 -32.87 7.39
C ARG A 246 23.35 -33.04 6.15
N ILE A 247 23.00 -32.39 5.03
CA ILE A 247 23.79 -32.47 3.80
C ILE A 247 25.12 -31.72 3.98
N ILE A 248 25.12 -30.50 4.55
CA ILE A 248 26.33 -29.74 4.88
C ILE A 248 27.22 -30.57 5.82
N ARG A 249 26.66 -31.10 6.91
CA ARG A 249 27.39 -32.00 7.82
C ARG A 249 27.94 -33.22 7.08
N ALA A 250 27.17 -33.83 6.18
CA ALA A 250 27.63 -34.98 5.40
C ALA A 250 28.75 -34.62 4.42
N VAL A 251 28.71 -33.43 3.79
CA VAL A 251 29.81 -32.92 2.95
C VAL A 251 31.06 -32.75 3.82
N LEU A 252 30.96 -32.03 4.93
CA LEU A 252 32.08 -31.76 5.84
C LEU A 252 32.69 -33.05 6.42
N VAL A 253 31.87 -34.00 6.87
CA VAL A 253 32.34 -35.28 7.42
C VAL A 253 33.01 -36.16 6.37
N ASN A 254 32.50 -36.19 5.13
CA ASN A 254 33.14 -36.98 4.07
C ASN A 254 34.41 -36.29 3.53
N ALA A 255 34.45 -34.96 3.49
CA ALA A 255 35.66 -34.20 3.17
C ALA A 255 36.76 -34.42 4.22
N ALA A 256 36.42 -34.30 5.51
CA ALA A 256 37.35 -34.55 6.61
C ALA A 256 37.87 -36.00 6.70
N ARG A 257 37.19 -36.95 6.05
CA ARG A 257 37.59 -38.37 5.96
C ARG A 257 38.28 -38.72 4.64
N ASN A 258 38.70 -37.74 3.83
CA ASN A 258 39.30 -37.92 2.50
C ASN A 258 38.45 -38.80 1.55
N ARG A 259 37.12 -38.76 1.68
CA ARG A 259 36.18 -39.51 0.81
C ARG A 259 35.61 -38.58 -0.28
N GLU A 260 36.48 -38.10 -1.15
CA GLU A 260 36.17 -37.07 -2.16
C GLU A 260 34.95 -37.42 -3.02
N GLY A 261 34.85 -38.65 -3.53
CA GLY A 261 33.71 -39.09 -4.36
C GLY A 261 32.36 -39.14 -3.61
N ARG A 262 32.35 -39.23 -2.28
CA ARG A 262 31.13 -39.12 -1.46
C ARG A 262 30.83 -37.67 -1.11
N ALA A 263 31.85 -36.88 -0.79
CA ALA A 263 31.72 -35.44 -0.58
C ALA A 263 31.15 -34.74 -1.83
N TYR A 264 31.65 -35.07 -3.02
CA TYR A 264 31.14 -34.56 -4.30
C TYR A 264 29.69 -34.95 -4.57
N ARG A 265 29.29 -36.20 -4.28
CA ARG A 265 27.88 -36.62 -4.39
C ARG A 265 26.98 -35.85 -3.42
N CYS A 266 27.41 -35.65 -2.17
CA CYS A 266 26.68 -34.83 -1.21
C CYS A 266 26.59 -33.35 -1.65
N LEU A 267 27.66 -32.79 -2.22
CA LEU A 267 27.68 -31.44 -2.78
C LEU A 267 26.75 -31.31 -4.00
N ARG A 268 26.75 -32.29 -4.90
CA ARG A 268 25.82 -32.34 -6.03
C ARG A 268 24.37 -32.44 -5.57
N LEU A 269 24.10 -33.20 -4.51
CA LEU A 269 22.77 -33.28 -3.89
C LEU A 269 22.37 -31.93 -3.25
N LEU A 270 23.30 -31.22 -2.61
CA LEU A 270 23.10 -29.85 -2.12
C LEU A 270 22.68 -28.91 -3.27
N LEU A 271 23.47 -28.87 -4.35
CA LEU A 271 23.21 -28.02 -5.51
C LEU A 271 21.93 -28.38 -6.26
N ALA A 272 21.59 -29.67 -6.38
CA ALA A 272 20.34 -30.12 -6.99
C ALA A 272 19.11 -29.76 -6.15
N HIS A 273 19.29 -29.69 -4.84
CA HIS A 273 18.27 -29.35 -3.87
C HIS A 273 18.00 -27.84 -3.81
N GLU A 274 19.04 -27.01 -3.94
CA GLU A 274 18.97 -25.54 -3.96
C GLU A 274 18.54 -24.93 -5.32
N ARG A 275 18.09 -25.75 -6.28
CA ARG A 275 17.56 -25.23 -7.56
C ARG A 275 16.44 -24.19 -7.42
N PRO A 276 15.50 -24.28 -6.44
CA PRO A 276 14.50 -23.24 -6.22
C PRO A 276 15.09 -21.86 -5.90
N ILE A 277 16.13 -21.80 -5.06
CA ILE A 277 16.75 -20.52 -4.68
C ILE A 277 17.49 -19.92 -5.86
N PHE A 278 18.16 -20.74 -6.68
CA PHE A 278 18.78 -20.29 -7.92
C PHE A 278 17.75 -19.65 -8.86
N TYR A 279 16.61 -20.30 -9.10
CA TYR A 279 15.56 -19.71 -9.94
C TYR A 279 14.99 -18.44 -9.33
N TYR A 280 14.79 -18.38 -8.02
CA TYR A 280 14.33 -17.18 -7.33
C TYR A 280 15.27 -16.00 -7.51
N ILE A 281 16.57 -16.20 -7.28
CA ILE A 281 17.61 -15.17 -7.48
C ILE A 281 17.63 -14.74 -8.94
N LEU A 282 17.68 -15.69 -9.88
CA LEU A 282 17.71 -15.40 -11.31
C LEU A 282 16.45 -14.62 -11.77
N GLY A 283 15.31 -14.88 -11.14
CA GLY A 283 14.08 -14.14 -11.38
C GLY A 283 14.13 -12.70 -10.88
N GLY A 284 14.70 -12.46 -9.70
CA GLY A 284 14.84 -11.11 -9.14
C GLY A 284 15.98 -10.28 -9.73
N LEU A 285 16.94 -10.95 -10.37
CA LEU A 285 18.15 -10.33 -10.92
C LEU A 285 17.87 -9.18 -11.90
N PRO A 286 16.92 -9.25 -12.86
CA PRO A 286 16.64 -8.14 -13.77
C PRO A 286 16.21 -6.85 -13.05
N SER A 287 15.31 -6.94 -12.07
CA SER A 287 14.88 -5.79 -11.28
C SER A 287 16.02 -5.23 -10.42
N PHE A 288 16.84 -6.10 -9.85
CA PHE A 288 18.01 -5.70 -9.06
C PHE A 288 19.04 -4.98 -9.92
N LEU A 289 19.40 -5.55 -11.07
CA LEU A 289 20.35 -4.94 -12.01
C LEU A 289 19.83 -3.60 -12.52
N PHE A 290 18.54 -3.51 -12.85
CA PHE A 290 17.93 -2.24 -13.25
C PHE A 290 18.12 -1.16 -12.17
N VAL A 291 17.74 -1.45 -10.92
CA VAL A 291 17.84 -0.47 -9.83
C VAL A 291 19.30 -0.13 -9.55
N ALA A 292 20.20 -1.12 -9.55
CA ALA A 292 21.63 -0.90 -9.33
C ALA A 292 22.26 -0.01 -10.42
N ILE A 293 21.95 -0.28 -11.70
CA ILE A 293 22.45 0.50 -12.84
C ILE A 293 21.88 1.92 -12.81
N TYR A 294 20.58 2.07 -12.58
CA TYR A 294 19.94 3.38 -12.44
C TYR A 294 20.58 4.18 -11.30
N ASN A 295 20.70 3.58 -10.12
CA ASN A 295 21.29 4.26 -8.96
C ASN A 295 22.76 4.62 -9.20
N TRP A 296 23.54 3.73 -9.83
CA TRP A 296 24.92 4.03 -10.20
C TRP A 296 25.00 5.24 -11.14
N SER A 297 24.16 5.26 -12.17
CA SER A 297 24.20 6.27 -13.23
C SER A 297 23.78 7.66 -12.73
N TYR A 298 22.80 7.74 -11.83
CA TYR A 298 22.21 9.02 -11.40
C TYR A 298 22.64 9.45 -9.98
N PHE A 299 23.10 8.53 -9.13
CA PHE A 299 23.46 8.81 -7.74
C PHE A 299 24.91 8.39 -7.39
N GLY A 300 25.67 7.86 -8.36
CA GLY A 300 27.09 7.54 -8.21
C GLY A 300 27.42 6.21 -7.54
N ALA A 301 26.41 5.46 -7.05
CA ALA A 301 26.61 4.14 -6.47
C ALA A 301 25.31 3.31 -6.46
N PRO A 302 25.37 1.97 -6.49
CA PRO A 302 24.19 1.14 -6.74
C PRO A 302 23.26 1.03 -5.52
N TRP A 303 23.78 1.30 -4.32
CA TRP A 303 23.03 1.34 -3.05
C TRP A 303 22.63 2.77 -2.63
N VAL A 304 23.01 3.78 -3.39
CA VAL A 304 22.63 5.17 -3.09
C VAL A 304 21.33 5.47 -3.81
N THR A 305 20.32 5.86 -3.04
CA THR A 305 18.98 6.20 -3.58
C THR A 305 18.70 7.68 -3.35
N ALA A 306 17.71 8.23 -4.06
CA ALA A 306 17.22 9.58 -3.81
C ALA A 306 16.82 9.82 -2.34
N TYR A 307 16.36 8.79 -1.62
CA TYR A 307 16.02 8.88 -0.20
C TYR A 307 17.23 9.20 0.69
N ASN A 308 18.44 8.82 0.27
CA ASN A 308 19.67 9.13 1.02
C ASN A 308 19.96 10.63 1.00
N PHE A 309 19.67 11.31 -0.11
CA PHE A 309 19.86 12.75 -0.25
C PHE A 309 18.76 13.60 0.39
N LEU A 310 17.59 12.99 0.68
CA LEU A 310 16.50 13.65 1.40
C LEU A 310 16.75 13.74 2.93
N GLY A 311 17.88 13.27 3.44
CA GLY A 311 18.24 13.33 4.87
C GLY A 311 17.45 12.38 5.78
N THR A 312 16.60 11.51 5.20
CA THR A 312 15.75 10.57 5.93
C THR A 312 16.44 9.21 6.09
N GLY A 313 17.59 9.18 6.76
CA GLY A 313 18.23 7.92 7.18
C GLY A 313 17.31 7.08 8.07
N LEU A 314 17.56 5.77 8.15
CA LEU A 314 16.73 4.85 8.96
C LEU A 314 16.71 5.28 10.45
N GLU A 315 17.86 5.69 10.98
CA GLU A 315 18.02 6.14 12.37
C GLU A 315 17.35 7.49 12.65
N SER A 316 17.36 8.43 11.69
CA SER A 316 16.65 9.70 11.80
C SER A 316 15.14 9.58 11.56
N THR A 317 14.66 8.38 11.17
CA THR A 317 13.25 8.14 10.80
C THR A 317 12.50 7.27 11.79
N LEU A 318 13.16 6.44 12.60
CA LEU A 318 12.51 5.50 13.54
C LEU A 318 12.67 5.90 15.02
N LYS A 319 11.57 6.00 15.76
CA LYS A 319 11.55 6.13 17.23
C LYS A 319 10.65 5.06 17.86
N TRP A 320 11.29 4.01 18.38
CA TRP A 320 10.64 2.89 19.07
C TRP A 320 9.69 3.33 20.20
N LYS A 321 10.03 4.41 20.93
CA LYS A 321 9.20 4.96 22.02
C LYS A 321 7.81 5.41 21.56
N ARG A 322 7.65 5.82 20.29
CA ARG A 322 6.35 6.26 19.72
C ARG A 322 5.62 5.14 18.97
N MET A 323 6.25 3.98 18.80
CA MET A 323 5.68 2.86 18.08
C MET A 323 4.30 2.42 18.61
N PRO A 324 4.03 2.33 19.94
CA PRO A 324 2.70 1.93 20.41
C PRO A 324 1.59 2.88 19.97
N ALA A 325 1.82 4.20 20.04
CA ALA A 325 0.87 5.19 19.57
C ALA A 325 0.68 5.10 18.04
N GLY A 326 1.76 4.88 17.28
CA GLY A 326 1.68 4.64 15.84
C GLY A 326 0.87 3.39 15.47
N ILE A 327 1.02 2.29 16.22
CA ILE A 327 0.26 1.04 16.02
C ILE A 327 -1.23 1.31 16.27
N LEU A 328 -1.55 1.95 17.40
CA LEU A 328 -2.94 2.29 17.73
C LEU A 328 -3.53 3.24 16.67
N GLY A 329 -2.75 4.21 16.21
CA GLY A 329 -3.17 5.13 15.17
C GLY A 329 -3.45 4.44 13.83
N ILE A 330 -2.51 3.65 13.31
CA ILE A 330 -2.62 2.97 12.01
C ILE A 330 -3.72 1.90 12.00
N LEU A 331 -4.04 1.31 13.15
CA LEU A 331 -5.06 0.26 13.23
C LEU A 331 -6.43 0.76 13.66
N PHE A 332 -6.50 1.71 14.60
CA PHE A 332 -7.74 2.07 15.31
C PHE A 332 -8.14 3.54 15.21
N SER A 333 -7.33 4.42 14.61
CA SER A 333 -7.75 5.81 14.38
C SER A 333 -9.07 5.85 13.58
N PRO A 334 -10.09 6.61 14.01
CA PRO A 334 -11.37 6.70 13.29
C PRO A 334 -11.18 7.12 11.82
N SER A 335 -10.30 8.10 11.61
CA SER A 335 -10.00 8.72 10.32
C SER A 335 -8.96 7.96 9.50
N LEU A 336 -7.94 7.40 10.15
CA LEU A 336 -6.74 6.90 9.49
C LEU A 336 -6.46 5.41 9.73
N GLY A 337 -7.24 4.76 10.60
CA GLY A 337 -7.03 3.40 11.06
C GLY A 337 -7.63 2.35 10.14
N LEU A 338 -6.99 1.18 10.06
CA LEU A 338 -7.46 0.03 9.29
C LEU A 338 -8.87 -0.43 9.68
N PHE A 339 -9.13 -0.65 10.98
CA PHE A 339 -10.36 -1.28 11.42
C PHE A 339 -11.60 -0.40 11.30
N PRO A 340 -11.58 0.91 11.62
CA PRO A 340 -12.75 1.76 11.39
C PRO A 340 -13.12 1.89 9.90
N ASN A 341 -12.11 1.87 9.02
CA ASN A 341 -12.27 2.10 7.58
C ASN A 341 -12.38 0.80 6.74
N ALA A 342 -12.11 -0.36 7.33
CA ALA A 342 -12.29 -1.70 6.75
C ALA A 342 -12.54 -2.75 7.86
N PRO A 343 -13.70 -2.70 8.53
CA PRO A 343 -13.98 -3.48 9.74
C PRO A 343 -14.06 -4.99 9.52
N PHE A 344 -14.23 -5.46 8.27
CA PHE A 344 -14.19 -6.89 7.98
C PHE A 344 -12.82 -7.54 8.27
N TYR A 345 -11.76 -6.74 8.46
CA TYR A 345 -10.48 -7.24 8.97
C TYR A 345 -10.51 -7.62 10.46
N LEU A 346 -11.56 -7.28 11.23
CA LEU A 346 -11.78 -7.79 12.58
C LEU A 346 -11.92 -9.32 12.63
N PHE A 347 -12.21 -9.96 11.50
CA PHE A 347 -12.24 -11.42 11.38
C PHE A 347 -10.85 -12.07 11.28
N LEU A 348 -9.77 -11.29 11.15
CA LEU A 348 -8.40 -11.82 11.01
C LEU A 348 -7.96 -12.71 12.17
N PRO A 349 -8.14 -12.36 13.46
CA PRO A 349 -7.69 -13.20 14.56
C PRO A 349 -8.34 -14.58 14.53
N VAL A 350 -9.65 -14.62 14.27
CA VAL A 350 -10.42 -15.88 14.15
C VAL A 350 -9.95 -16.69 12.95
N SER A 351 -9.75 -16.05 11.80
CA SER A 351 -9.26 -16.72 10.59
C SER A 351 -7.85 -17.31 10.80
N ILE A 352 -6.93 -16.52 11.37
CA ILE A 352 -5.56 -16.95 11.67
C ILE A 352 -5.57 -18.11 12.66
N TRP A 353 -6.38 -18.03 13.72
CA TRP A 353 -6.56 -19.12 14.68
C TRP A 353 -6.99 -20.40 13.95
N ILE A 354 -8.06 -20.36 13.16
CA ILE A 354 -8.51 -21.53 12.40
C ILE A 354 -7.42 -22.06 11.46
N ALA A 355 -6.68 -21.18 10.80
CA ALA A 355 -5.62 -21.54 9.88
C ALA A 355 -4.45 -22.29 10.56
N LEU A 356 -4.05 -21.87 11.77
CA LEU A 356 -2.96 -22.46 12.55
C LEU A 356 -3.35 -23.80 13.20
N TRP A 357 -4.56 -23.87 13.73
CA TRP A 357 -5.06 -25.04 14.46
C TRP A 357 -5.67 -26.12 13.56
N ARG A 358 -6.14 -25.75 12.36
CA ARG A 358 -6.76 -26.68 11.39
C ARG A 358 -6.10 -26.58 10.01
N PRO A 359 -4.85 -27.07 9.87
CA PRO A 359 -4.07 -26.91 8.65
C PRO A 359 -4.83 -27.41 7.41
N LEU A 360 -4.81 -26.62 6.34
CA LEU A 360 -5.53 -26.85 5.08
C LEU A 360 -4.97 -28.00 4.22
N GLY A 361 -4.11 -28.84 4.79
CA GLY A 361 -3.13 -29.59 4.00
C GLY A 361 -2.10 -28.68 3.32
N ALA A 362 -2.13 -27.38 3.64
CA ALA A 362 -1.13 -26.40 3.28
C ALA A 362 -0.09 -26.30 4.41
N PRO A 363 1.20 -26.13 4.10
CA PRO A 363 2.24 -25.92 5.11
C PRO A 363 1.95 -24.73 6.02
N ARG A 364 2.22 -24.85 7.34
CA ARG A 364 2.02 -23.75 8.32
C ARG A 364 2.71 -22.44 7.91
N ARG A 365 3.84 -22.50 7.19
CA ARG A 365 4.53 -21.34 6.62
C ARG A 365 3.64 -20.46 5.73
N HIS A 366 2.61 -21.03 5.08
CA HIS A 366 1.62 -20.28 4.28
C HIS A 366 0.80 -19.30 5.12
N VAL A 367 0.76 -19.49 6.44
CA VAL A 367 0.10 -18.60 7.39
C VAL A 367 1.12 -17.73 8.10
N ILE A 368 2.22 -18.34 8.56
CA ILE A 368 3.24 -17.66 9.38
C ILE A 368 3.94 -16.54 8.60
N LEU A 369 4.37 -16.78 7.35
CA LEU A 369 5.11 -15.74 6.61
C LEU A 369 4.28 -14.49 6.31
N PRO A 370 3.02 -14.59 5.83
CA PRO A 370 2.16 -13.41 5.72
C PRO A 370 1.98 -12.66 7.04
N ILE A 371 1.84 -13.37 8.17
CA ILE A 371 1.73 -12.73 9.50
C ILE A 371 3.00 -11.95 9.83
N LEU A 372 4.18 -12.58 9.65
CA LEU A 372 5.46 -11.93 9.91
C LEU A 372 5.67 -10.71 9.01
N PHE A 373 5.30 -10.81 7.73
CA PHE A 373 5.40 -9.70 6.79
C PHE A 373 4.48 -8.52 7.15
N ILE A 374 3.24 -8.82 7.54
CA ILE A 374 2.29 -7.81 8.03
C ILE A 374 2.83 -7.14 9.29
N GLY A 375 3.25 -7.93 10.28
CA GLY A 375 3.79 -7.43 11.54
C GLY A 375 5.03 -6.55 11.34
N ALA A 376 5.96 -6.98 10.49
CA ALA A 376 7.17 -6.22 10.17
C ALA A 376 6.84 -4.85 9.54
N ASN A 377 5.87 -4.79 8.62
CA ASN A 377 5.43 -3.53 8.02
C ASN A 377 4.69 -2.63 9.02
N ILE A 378 3.82 -3.19 9.86
CA ILE A 378 3.17 -2.41 10.93
C ILE A 378 4.23 -1.81 11.84
N ILE A 379 5.22 -2.58 12.27
CA ILE A 379 6.33 -2.10 13.11
C ILE A 379 7.10 -0.99 12.38
N LEU A 380 7.49 -1.22 11.13
CA LEU A 380 8.26 -0.26 10.33
C LEU A 380 7.54 1.09 10.20
N TYR A 381 6.28 1.08 9.77
CA TYR A 381 5.52 2.30 9.52
C TYR A 381 5.02 2.98 10.80
N SER A 382 4.69 2.22 11.84
CA SER A 382 4.27 2.76 13.14
C SER A 382 5.44 3.39 13.91
N SER A 383 6.67 2.97 13.64
CA SER A 383 7.86 3.48 14.29
C SER A 383 8.34 4.83 13.74
N ARG A 384 7.69 5.38 12.71
CA ARG A 384 8.10 6.64 12.09
C ARG A 384 7.96 7.85 13.02
N ILE A 385 9.02 8.64 13.17
CA ILE A 385 9.08 9.84 14.05
C ILE A 385 8.03 10.88 13.65
N HIS A 386 7.94 11.13 12.34
CA HIS A 386 6.97 12.00 11.69
C HIS A 386 6.24 11.21 10.61
N GLY A 387 4.95 11.48 10.46
CA GLY A 387 4.19 10.94 9.33
C GLY A 387 3.80 9.47 9.45
N TRP A 388 3.79 8.86 10.66
CA TRP A 388 3.22 7.50 10.87
C TRP A 388 1.80 7.39 10.30
N TRP A 389 1.07 8.51 10.31
CA TRP A 389 -0.29 8.66 9.81
C TRP A 389 -0.40 8.60 8.27
N GLY A 390 0.71 8.41 7.54
CA GLY A 390 0.68 8.22 6.09
C GLY A 390 0.63 9.50 5.26
N GLY A 391 0.80 10.67 5.88
CA GLY A 391 0.75 11.96 5.19
C GLY A 391 -0.67 12.42 4.86
N TRP A 392 -0.81 13.15 3.76
CA TRP A 392 -2.05 13.80 3.31
C TRP A 392 -2.91 12.82 2.52
N SER A 393 -3.31 11.71 3.13
CA SER A 393 -4.00 10.63 2.42
C SER A 393 -5.21 10.14 3.21
N TYR A 394 -6.28 9.83 2.50
CA TYR A 394 -7.52 9.30 3.07
C TYR A 394 -7.28 7.92 3.71
N THR A 395 -7.55 7.66 4.99
CA THR A 395 -7.34 6.33 5.63
C THR A 395 -5.87 5.84 5.73
N TYR A 396 -5.67 4.53 5.91
CA TYR A 396 -4.44 3.83 6.31
C TYR A 396 -3.41 3.66 5.17
N ARG A 397 -2.97 4.75 4.53
CA ARG A 397 -2.12 4.75 3.32
C ARG A 397 -0.95 3.76 3.36
N TYR A 398 -0.19 3.70 4.46
CA TYR A 398 1.00 2.82 4.55
C TYR A 398 0.70 1.32 4.57
N LEU A 399 -0.50 0.92 4.99
CA LEU A 399 -0.87 -0.49 4.98
C LEU A 399 -1.39 -0.96 3.63
N THR A 400 -1.66 -0.05 2.70
CA THR A 400 -2.28 -0.33 1.40
C THR A 400 -1.58 -1.46 0.63
N ASP A 401 -0.25 -1.44 0.62
CA ASP A 401 0.59 -2.37 -0.12
C ASP A 401 0.48 -3.81 0.40
N ILE A 402 0.26 -3.96 1.70
CA ILE A 402 0.21 -5.27 2.37
C ILE A 402 -1.21 -5.80 2.54
N LEU A 403 -2.23 -5.06 2.09
CA LEU A 403 -3.63 -5.50 2.10
C LEU A 403 -3.87 -6.85 1.40
N PRO A 404 -3.18 -7.23 0.29
CA PRO A 404 -3.31 -8.58 -0.25
C PRO A 404 -3.00 -9.67 0.77
N PHE A 405 -2.03 -9.45 1.67
CA PHE A 405 -1.68 -10.43 2.70
C PHE A 405 -2.71 -10.48 3.82
N PHE A 406 -3.22 -9.32 4.24
CA PHE A 406 -4.34 -9.25 5.18
C PHE A 406 -5.55 -10.02 4.62
N SER A 407 -5.97 -9.68 3.41
CA SER A 407 -7.13 -10.32 2.76
C SER A 407 -6.89 -11.80 2.51
N PHE A 408 -5.67 -12.18 2.14
CA PHE A 408 -5.32 -13.59 2.03
C PHE A 408 -5.52 -14.32 3.35
N LEU A 409 -5.09 -13.78 4.49
CA LEU A 409 -5.26 -14.41 5.80
C LEU A 409 -6.72 -14.60 6.23
N LEU A 410 -7.70 -13.96 5.57
CA LEU A 410 -9.13 -14.25 5.75
C LEU A 410 -9.56 -15.58 5.09
N PHE A 411 -8.67 -16.28 4.37
CA PHE A 411 -9.01 -17.51 3.65
C PHE A 411 -9.61 -18.60 4.54
N ALA A 412 -9.36 -18.60 5.85
CA ALA A 412 -9.77 -19.70 6.73
C ALA A 412 -11.20 -19.53 7.27
N LEU A 413 -11.84 -18.37 7.07
CA LEU A 413 -13.19 -18.09 7.57
C LEU A 413 -14.24 -19.06 7.06
N TRP A 414 -14.09 -19.61 5.85
CA TRP A 414 -15.02 -20.63 5.38
C TRP A 414 -14.97 -21.91 6.22
N ARG A 415 -13.98 -22.13 7.08
CA ARG A 415 -13.84 -23.35 7.90
C ARG A 415 -14.35 -23.22 9.33
N VAL A 416 -14.96 -22.11 9.70
CA VAL A 416 -15.58 -21.99 11.02
C VAL A 416 -16.61 -23.12 11.17
N ARG A 417 -16.45 -23.93 12.22
CA ARG A 417 -17.39 -24.99 12.61
C ARG A 417 -17.81 -24.74 14.04
N ILE A 418 -19.08 -24.98 14.32
CA ILE A 418 -19.60 -25.05 15.67
C ILE A 418 -19.03 -26.31 16.34
N PRO A 419 -18.55 -26.24 17.59
CA PRO A 419 -18.24 -27.42 18.39
C PRO A 419 -19.53 -28.11 18.84
N PHE A 420 -20.28 -28.73 17.93
CA PHE A 420 -21.31 -29.68 18.34
C PHE A 420 -20.65 -31.00 18.70
N THR A 421 -20.90 -31.49 19.92
CA THR A 421 -20.43 -32.79 20.38
C THR A 421 -21.02 -33.88 19.46
N ARG A 422 -20.17 -34.84 19.04
CA ARG A 422 -20.54 -35.95 18.14
C ARG A 422 -21.76 -36.77 18.59
N LYS A 423 -22.20 -36.63 19.84
CA LYS A 423 -23.33 -37.36 20.42
C LYS A 423 -24.71 -36.82 19.99
N ALA A 424 -24.81 -35.59 19.51
CA ALA A 424 -26.09 -35.10 19.02
C ALA A 424 -26.27 -35.50 17.54
N LYS A 425 -26.90 -36.66 17.28
CA LYS A 425 -27.39 -37.07 15.95
C LYS A 425 -28.74 -36.40 15.62
N SER A 426 -28.96 -35.15 16.02
CA SER A 426 -30.23 -34.47 15.76
C SER A 426 -30.28 -33.94 14.32
N LYS A 427 -31.43 -34.09 13.64
CA LYS A 427 -31.68 -33.54 12.30
C LYS A 427 -31.54 -32.00 12.24
N ILE A 428 -31.46 -31.32 13.38
CA ILE A 428 -31.41 -29.86 13.54
C ILE A 428 -29.99 -29.29 13.37
N ILE A 429 -28.94 -30.07 13.65
CA ILE A 429 -27.54 -29.58 13.61
C ILE A 429 -27.10 -29.04 12.25
N PRO A 430 -27.44 -29.66 11.10
CA PRO A 430 -27.15 -29.08 9.79
C PRO A 430 -27.79 -27.71 9.58
N TYR A 431 -29.00 -27.49 10.10
CA TYR A 431 -29.73 -26.23 10.00
C TYR A 431 -29.08 -25.14 10.86
N LEU A 432 -28.72 -25.44 12.11
CA LEU A 432 -27.98 -24.51 12.98
C LEU A 432 -26.61 -24.15 12.40
N TYR A 433 -25.91 -25.12 11.80
CA TYR A 433 -24.64 -24.88 11.12
C TYR A 433 -24.81 -23.99 9.89
N PHE A 434 -25.89 -24.18 9.12
CA PHE A 434 -26.24 -23.33 8.00
C PHE A 434 -26.53 -21.90 8.45
N ILE A 435 -27.42 -21.71 9.44
CA ILE A 435 -27.74 -20.39 10.01
C ILE A 435 -26.48 -19.70 10.50
N TYR A 436 -25.66 -20.36 11.31
CA TYR A 436 -24.44 -19.75 11.83
C TYR A 436 -23.49 -19.30 10.72
N ARG A 437 -23.26 -20.15 9.71
CA ARG A 437 -22.41 -19.78 8.57
C ARG A 437 -23.02 -18.63 7.77
N PHE A 438 -24.33 -18.66 7.57
CA PHE A 438 -25.04 -17.58 6.90
C PHE A 438 -24.84 -16.28 7.69
N SER A 439 -25.12 -16.27 9.00
CA SER A 439 -24.91 -15.12 9.88
C SER A 439 -23.45 -14.62 9.86
N LEU A 440 -22.46 -15.51 9.93
CA LEU A 440 -21.05 -15.13 9.86
C LEU A 440 -20.72 -14.38 8.56
N TRP A 441 -21.12 -14.95 7.42
CA TRP A 441 -20.88 -14.34 6.11
C TRP A 441 -21.74 -13.11 5.86
N SER A 442 -22.93 -13.01 6.47
CA SER A 442 -23.77 -11.81 6.45
C SER A 442 -23.13 -10.68 7.25
N VAL A 443 -22.60 -10.94 8.46
CA VAL A 443 -21.86 -9.94 9.24
C VAL A 443 -20.59 -9.51 8.51
N PHE A 444 -19.84 -10.46 7.94
CA PHE A 444 -18.70 -10.13 7.08
C PHE A 444 -19.11 -9.26 5.90
N GLY A 445 -20.22 -9.61 5.23
CA GLY A 445 -20.77 -8.89 4.10
C GLY A 445 -21.18 -7.46 4.46
N LEU A 446 -21.87 -7.25 5.59
CA LEU A 446 -22.25 -5.93 6.08
C LEU A 446 -21.02 -5.06 6.40
N MET A 447 -20.00 -5.64 7.05
CA MET A 447 -18.74 -4.95 7.31
C MET A 447 -17.96 -4.64 6.03
N ALA A 448 -18.03 -5.52 5.04
CA ALA A 448 -17.46 -5.28 3.71
C ALA A 448 -18.20 -4.16 2.98
N LEU A 449 -19.53 -4.13 3.02
CA LEU A 449 -20.35 -3.05 2.46
C LEU A 449 -20.05 -1.71 3.11
N TRP A 450 -19.86 -1.67 4.44
CA TRP A 450 -19.40 -0.47 5.13
C TRP A 450 -18.05 0.00 4.60
N GLY A 451 -17.07 -0.90 4.51
CA GLY A 451 -15.77 -0.59 3.91
C GLY A 451 -15.93 -0.04 2.49
N ILE A 452 -16.75 -0.69 1.65
CA ILE A 452 -17.01 -0.23 0.28
C ILE A 452 -17.59 1.19 0.27
N ALA A 453 -18.55 1.50 1.14
CA ALA A 453 -19.15 2.82 1.24
C ALA A 453 -18.11 3.89 1.65
N VAL A 454 -17.29 3.62 2.66
CA VAL A 454 -16.22 4.52 3.12
C VAL A 454 -15.19 4.77 2.01
N GLN A 455 -14.75 3.72 1.33
CA GLN A 455 -13.74 3.85 0.28
C GLN A 455 -14.31 4.47 -1.00
N ALA A 456 -15.57 4.21 -1.33
CA ALA A 456 -16.28 4.92 -2.40
C ALA A 456 -16.36 6.41 -2.09
N PHE A 457 -16.80 6.78 -0.88
CA PHE A 457 -16.86 8.17 -0.44
C PHE A 457 -15.50 8.85 -0.61
N GLY A 458 -14.42 8.22 -0.14
CA GLY A 458 -13.07 8.70 -0.38
C GLY A 458 -12.74 8.83 -1.87
N ALA A 459 -13.04 7.80 -2.67
CA ALA A 459 -12.73 7.78 -4.10
C ALA A 459 -13.48 8.85 -4.90
N PHE A 460 -14.68 9.28 -4.50
CA PHE A 460 -15.48 10.30 -5.20
C PHE A 460 -15.38 11.70 -4.63
N ILE A 461 -15.16 11.85 -3.31
CA ILE A 461 -15.24 13.15 -2.63
C ILE A 461 -13.86 13.65 -2.23
N TRP A 462 -12.95 12.78 -1.79
CA TRP A 462 -11.66 13.22 -1.28
C TRP A 462 -10.85 13.92 -2.39
N SER A 463 -10.54 15.20 -2.19
CA SER A 463 -9.67 16.01 -3.06
C SER A 463 -8.58 16.64 -2.20
N GLY A 464 -7.46 17.07 -2.82
CA GLY A 464 -6.40 17.79 -2.10
C GLY A 464 -6.89 19.05 -1.36
N GLN A 465 -8.00 19.65 -1.80
CA GLN A 465 -8.66 20.79 -1.14
C GLN A 465 -9.58 20.37 0.03
N PHE A 466 -10.25 19.21 -0.06
CA PHE A 466 -11.14 18.68 0.99
C PHE A 466 -10.42 18.44 2.32
N TYR A 467 -9.09 18.29 2.28
CA TYR A 467 -8.24 18.15 3.46
C TYR A 467 -8.32 19.35 4.42
N TYR A 468 -8.37 20.59 3.90
CA TYR A 468 -8.40 21.77 4.78
C TYR A 468 -9.68 21.83 5.62
N GLN A 469 -10.80 21.35 5.06
CA GLN A 469 -12.08 21.24 5.75
C GLN A 469 -12.14 20.01 6.67
N TRP A 470 -11.54 18.88 6.28
CA TRP A 470 -11.58 17.64 7.07
C TRP A 470 -10.65 17.66 8.30
N LYS A 471 -9.55 18.45 8.24
CA LYS A 471 -8.60 18.66 9.33
C LYS A 471 -9.22 19.36 10.55
N GLU A 472 -10.23 20.20 10.35
CA GLU A 472 -10.93 20.89 11.43
C GLU A 472 -11.92 19.97 12.17
N ILE A 473 -12.40 18.89 11.52
CA ILE A 473 -13.43 18.00 12.05
C ILE A 473 -12.84 16.73 12.69
N ASN A 474 -11.68 16.24 12.21
CA ASN A 474 -11.14 14.95 12.64
C ASN A 474 -9.64 15.04 12.97
N GLN A 475 -9.31 15.64 14.11
CA GLN A 475 -7.94 15.59 14.62
C GLN A 475 -7.58 14.16 15.05
N PRO A 476 -6.37 13.66 14.71
CA PRO A 476 -5.93 12.35 15.18
C PRO A 476 -5.93 12.31 16.71
N LEU A 477 -6.28 11.16 17.29
CA LEU A 477 -6.08 10.90 18.72
C LEU A 477 -4.57 10.99 19.02
N VAL A 478 -4.12 12.17 19.46
CA VAL A 478 -2.79 12.36 20.03
C VAL A 478 -2.91 11.98 21.49
N ILE A 479 -2.72 10.70 21.81
CA ILE A 479 -2.57 10.28 23.20
C ILE A 479 -1.14 10.65 23.61
N ASP A 480 -0.96 11.85 24.16
CA ASP A 480 0.31 12.27 24.75
C ASP A 480 0.38 11.78 26.20
N PHE A 481 1.31 10.85 26.46
CA PHE A 481 1.51 10.27 27.81
C PHE A 481 2.53 11.07 28.65
N LYS A 482 2.83 12.33 28.32
CA LYS A 482 3.64 13.18 29.19
C LYS A 482 3.13 14.61 29.21
N ASN A 483 2.77 15.06 30.42
CA ASN A 483 2.59 16.45 30.84
C ASN A 483 3.59 17.40 30.16
N HIS A 484 3.22 17.94 29.00
CA HIS A 484 3.79 19.15 28.44
C HIS A 484 2.61 20.05 28.13
N ALA A 485 2.66 21.27 28.64
CA ALA A 485 1.65 22.29 28.40
C ALA A 485 1.40 22.44 26.88
N PRO A 486 0.15 22.62 26.44
CA PRO A 486 -0.18 22.76 25.03
C PRO A 486 0.30 24.13 24.54
N GLY A 487 1.56 24.18 24.11
CA GLY A 487 2.18 25.36 23.57
C GLY A 487 3.31 24.93 22.64
N THR A 488 3.22 25.35 21.38
CA THR A 488 4.23 25.25 20.33
C THR A 488 4.46 23.86 19.73
N ILE A 489 3.73 23.56 18.66
CA ILE A 489 4.21 23.11 17.34
C ILE A 489 3.00 23.31 16.41
N PHE A 490 3.19 24.04 15.29
CA PHE A 490 2.20 24.51 14.30
C PHE A 490 1.65 25.92 14.53
N ASP A 491 2.48 26.92 14.21
CA ASP A 491 2.04 28.30 14.04
C ASP A 491 1.30 28.52 12.70
N LYS A 492 0.23 29.33 12.81
CA LYS A 492 -0.67 29.96 11.83
C LYS A 492 -1.84 29.14 11.25
N PRO A 493 -3.08 29.37 11.74
CA PRO A 493 -4.31 29.11 10.97
C PRO A 493 -4.59 30.24 9.97
N SER A 494 -5.08 29.87 8.78
CA SER A 494 -5.58 30.79 7.75
C SER A 494 -6.88 31.52 8.19
N PRO A 495 -7.13 32.76 7.72
CA PRO A 495 -8.12 33.67 8.30
C PRO A 495 -9.51 33.57 7.63
N LEU A 496 -10.10 32.38 7.52
CA LEU A 496 -11.32 32.19 6.71
C LEU A 496 -12.65 32.06 7.49
N TRP A 497 -12.68 32.29 8.79
CA TRP A 497 -13.92 32.10 9.58
C TRP A 497 -14.17 33.26 10.54
N SER A 498 -15.41 33.75 10.54
CA SER A 498 -15.88 34.75 11.49
C SER A 498 -16.01 34.16 12.90
N LEU A 499 -15.89 35.00 13.94
CA LEU A 499 -15.90 34.55 15.34
C LEU A 499 -17.23 33.87 15.72
N ASP A 500 -18.32 34.18 15.02
CA ASP A 500 -19.65 33.65 15.32
C ASP A 500 -19.88 32.26 14.71
N GLU A 501 -19.25 31.93 13.58
CA GLU A 501 -19.24 30.56 13.02
C GLU A 501 -18.49 29.60 13.96
N LYS A 502 -17.39 30.07 14.57
CA LYS A 502 -16.65 29.30 15.58
C LYS A 502 -17.48 29.03 16.84
N LYS A 503 -18.29 30.00 17.28
CA LYS A 503 -19.18 29.83 18.45
C LYS A 503 -20.34 28.88 18.17
N HIS A 504 -20.84 28.83 16.93
CA HIS A 504 -21.94 27.93 16.57
C HIS A 504 -21.49 26.46 16.55
N LEU A 505 -20.29 26.19 16.03
CA LEU A 505 -19.69 24.85 16.04
C LEU A 505 -19.46 24.34 17.47
N ILE A 506 -18.89 25.18 18.35
CA ILE A 506 -18.64 24.85 19.76
C ILE A 506 -19.96 24.57 20.51
N ARG A 507 -21.04 25.30 20.22
CA ARG A 507 -22.37 25.04 20.81
C ARG A 507 -23.03 23.76 20.28
N SER A 508 -22.66 23.29 19.09
CA SER A 508 -23.17 22.03 18.54
C SER A 508 -22.48 20.80 19.15
N GLU A 509 -21.19 20.89 19.47
CA GLU A 509 -20.42 19.77 20.07
C GLU A 509 -20.62 19.63 21.59
N LEU A 510 -20.87 20.74 22.31
CA LEU A 510 -21.12 20.71 23.76
C LEU A 510 -22.46 20.07 24.16
N ARG A 511 -23.32 19.73 23.20
CA ARG A 511 -24.57 19.00 23.46
C ARG A 511 -24.36 17.49 23.74
N TYR A 512 -23.16 16.95 23.47
CA TYR A 512 -22.88 15.51 23.59
C TYR A 512 -22.04 15.10 24.82
N PHE A 513 -21.57 16.04 25.65
CA PHE A 513 -20.78 15.73 26.84
C PHE A 513 -21.30 16.46 28.09
N LYS A 514 -22.04 15.75 28.95
CA LYS A 514 -22.32 16.18 30.34
C LYS A 514 -21.12 15.85 31.22
N TRP A 515 -20.17 16.77 31.40
CA TRP A 515 -19.13 16.67 32.44
C TRP A 515 -18.95 18.02 33.19
N ASP A 516 -18.55 17.90 34.45
CA ASP A 516 -18.72 18.82 35.59
C ASP A 516 -18.05 20.20 35.46
N TRP A 517 -18.84 21.27 35.64
CA TRP A 517 -18.44 22.68 35.50
C TRP A 517 -17.63 23.24 36.67
N ALA A 518 -17.51 22.51 37.80
CA ALA A 518 -16.87 23.03 39.00
C ALA A 518 -15.33 23.18 38.89
N ASN A 519 -14.67 22.37 38.06
CA ASN A 519 -13.19 22.37 37.98
C ASN A 519 -12.59 23.44 37.05
N ILE A 520 -13.36 23.99 36.11
CA ILE A 520 -12.85 24.96 35.12
C ILE A 520 -12.72 26.38 35.71
N LYS A 521 -13.58 26.76 36.65
CA LYS A 521 -13.54 28.09 37.31
C LYS A 521 -12.31 28.30 38.19
N LYS A 522 -11.66 27.24 38.68
CA LYS A 522 -10.53 27.36 39.62
C LYS A 522 -9.20 27.72 38.91
N ASN A 523 -9.08 27.43 37.61
CA ASN A 523 -7.84 27.63 36.84
C ASN A 523 -7.84 28.86 35.92
N SER A 524 -8.95 29.57 35.74
CA SER A 524 -9.04 30.75 34.85
C SER A 524 -8.51 32.05 35.46
N LYS A 525 -8.21 32.10 36.76
CA LYS A 525 -7.72 33.32 37.43
C LYS A 525 -6.21 33.60 37.26
N LYS A 526 -5.44 32.72 36.58
CA LYS A 526 -3.97 32.86 36.44
C LYS A 526 -3.48 33.39 35.08
N TRP A 527 -4.37 33.75 34.15
CA TRP A 527 -3.98 34.09 32.78
C TRP A 527 -4.56 35.44 32.32
N VAL A 528 -4.22 36.54 33.00
CA VAL A 528 -4.45 37.90 32.46
C VAL A 528 -3.33 38.85 32.92
N THR A 529 -2.33 39.03 32.07
CA THR A 529 -1.43 40.20 31.89
C THR A 529 -0.79 39.95 30.50
N THR A 530 -0.80 40.79 29.44
CA THR A 530 -0.65 42.24 29.24
C THR A 530 -1.12 42.61 27.78
N PRO A 531 -1.01 43.83 27.20
CA PRO A 531 -2.13 44.78 27.02
C PRO A 531 -2.52 45.18 25.55
N LYS A 532 -3.84 45.18 25.29
CA LYS A 532 -4.73 46.25 24.78
C LYS A 532 -4.29 47.40 23.82
N LYS A 533 -3.20 47.35 23.05
CA LYS A 533 -2.80 48.50 22.17
C LYS A 533 -2.61 48.24 20.65
N VAL A 534 -3.23 47.21 20.07
CA VAL A 534 -3.15 46.94 18.61
C VAL A 534 -4.53 46.86 17.93
N TYR A 535 -5.62 47.14 18.64
CA TYR A 535 -6.98 46.82 18.14
C TYR A 535 -7.71 47.96 17.40
N ASN A 536 -7.12 49.14 17.21
CA ASN A 536 -7.87 50.30 16.69
C ASN A 536 -7.52 50.81 15.28
N ASP A 537 -6.57 50.23 14.54
CA ASP A 537 -6.12 50.81 13.26
C ASP A 537 -6.54 50.07 11.97
N LEU A 538 -7.45 49.09 12.03
CA LEU A 538 -7.85 48.33 10.81
C LEU A 538 -9.35 48.31 10.48
N PHE A 539 -10.17 49.16 11.11
CA PHE A 539 -11.61 49.21 10.84
C PHE A 539 -12.12 50.58 10.39
N VAL A 540 -11.64 51.08 9.25
CA VAL A 540 -12.35 52.12 8.49
C VAL A 540 -12.22 51.88 6.98
N LYS A 541 -13.39 51.72 6.31
CA LYS A 541 -13.67 51.79 4.87
C LYS A 541 -13.27 50.60 3.96
N LYS A 542 -14.23 49.68 3.75
CA LYS A 542 -14.93 49.55 2.45
C LYS A 542 -16.13 48.61 2.56
N HIS A 543 -17.32 49.17 2.38
CA HIS A 543 -18.54 48.44 2.03
C HIS A 543 -18.37 47.74 0.68
N ILE A 544 -18.80 46.48 0.55
CA ILE A 544 -19.42 45.91 -0.67
C ILE A 544 -20.32 44.74 -0.25
N LYS A 545 -21.52 44.71 -0.84
CA LYS A 545 -22.69 43.86 -0.60
C LYS A 545 -22.42 42.35 -0.74
N TYR A 546 -23.05 41.56 0.14
CA TYR A 546 -23.24 40.12 -0.03
C TYR A 546 -24.17 39.84 -1.22
N GLY A 547 -23.67 39.10 -2.21
CA GLY A 547 -24.44 38.47 -3.28
C GLY A 547 -24.20 36.96 -3.26
N ARG A 548 -25.29 36.19 -3.25
CA ARG A 548 -25.36 34.72 -3.26
C ARG A 548 -24.50 34.11 -4.39
N TYR A 549 -23.72 33.07 -4.10
CA TYR A 549 -23.19 32.17 -5.12
C TYR A 549 -23.63 30.73 -4.86
N ALA A 550 -24.46 30.25 -5.80
CA ALA A 550 -24.87 28.88 -6.03
C ALA A 550 -23.72 28.06 -6.68
N PRO A 551 -23.77 26.72 -6.70
CA PRO A 551 -22.66 25.87 -7.11
C PRO A 551 -22.51 25.87 -8.65
N ILE A 552 -21.30 26.14 -9.14
CA ILE A 552 -20.98 26.03 -10.56
C ILE A 552 -20.72 24.56 -10.89
N ILE A 553 -21.72 23.96 -11.52
CA ILE A 553 -21.62 22.76 -12.36
C ILE A 553 -20.95 23.21 -13.67
N LEU A 554 -19.73 22.77 -13.94
CA LEU A 554 -19.12 22.98 -15.26
C LEU A 554 -19.64 21.89 -16.20
N GLY A 555 -20.57 22.32 -17.04
CA GLY A 555 -21.13 21.56 -18.15
C GLY A 555 -20.18 21.41 -19.33
N ILE A 556 -20.50 20.39 -20.11
CA ILE A 556 -19.97 20.01 -21.42
C ILE A 556 -20.30 21.11 -22.45
N GLY A 557 -19.37 21.40 -23.36
CA GLY A 557 -19.61 22.25 -24.54
C GLY A 557 -18.33 22.59 -25.30
N GLU A 558 -18.05 21.81 -26.35
CA GLU A 558 -17.07 22.03 -27.45
C GLU A 558 -17.47 23.21 -28.37
N PRO A 559 -16.64 23.63 -29.36
CA PRO A 559 -15.32 23.13 -29.79
C PRO A 559 -14.13 24.08 -29.57
#